data_AF-A0A0G0VD65-F1
#
_entry.id   AF-A0A0G0VD65-F1
#
_cell.length_a   1.000
_cell.length_b   1.000
_cell.length_c   1.000
_cell.angle_alpha   90.00
_cell.angle_beta   90.00
_cell.angle_gamma   90.00
#
_symmetry.space_group_name_H-M   'P 1'
#
loop_
_entity.id
_entity.type
_entity.pdbx_description
1 polymer ?
#
loop_
_entity_poly.entity_id
_entity_poly.type
_entity_poly.pdbx_seq_one_letter_code
_entity_poly.pdbx_strand_id
1 'polypeptide(L)'
;MNKVWTIVLVVIVLGGLIGGGAWYFTKNQESRIKNEGLEQVNQVPDLKTNDTTGEVAAELVSGRTIEVTIEGNSFKFTPNVIKAKKGDTVRLIFKSTGAIHNLVIDEFGIETNKIGDGEEEEVEFVV
;
A
#
# COMPACT_ATOMS: atom_id res chain seq x y z
N MET A 1 -2.14 38.96 36.69
CA MET A 1 -1.23 37.98 36.08
C MET A 1 -0.52 38.64 34.90
N ASN A 2 0.80 38.63 34.88
CA ASN A 2 1.57 39.43 33.94
C ASN A 2 1.50 38.74 32.57
N LYS A 3 1.19 39.49 31.50
CA LYS A 3 1.00 38.92 30.15
C LYS A 3 2.19 38.05 29.70
N VAL A 4 3.39 38.36 30.18
CA VAL A 4 4.62 37.59 29.97
C VAL A 4 4.52 36.16 30.51
N TRP A 5 3.95 35.96 31.70
CA TRP A 5 3.78 34.62 32.30
C TRP A 5 2.73 33.78 31.56
N THR A 6 1.71 34.42 30.98
CA THR A 6 0.73 33.73 30.13
C THR A 6 1.37 33.22 28.84
N ILE A 7 2.25 34.01 28.20
CA ILE A 7 2.93 33.61 26.96
C ILE A 7 3.90 32.45 27.21
N VAL A 8 4.66 32.49 28.32
CA VAL A 8 5.60 31.41 28.67
C VAL A 8 4.86 30.09 28.92
N LEU A 9 3.71 30.12 29.59
CA LEU A 9 2.89 28.92 29.81
C LEU A 9 2.36 28.32 28.50
N VAL A 10 1.92 29.15 27.56
CA VAL A 10 1.39 28.68 26.26
C VAL A 10 2.48 28.00 25.42
N VAL A 11 3.70 28.55 25.41
CA VAL A 11 4.82 27.97 24.64
C VAL A 11 5.25 26.61 25.21
N ILE A 12 5.26 26.46 26.53
CA ILE A 12 5.60 25.18 27.19
C ILE A 12 4.55 24.10 26.87
N VAL A 13 3.26 24.46 26.90
CA VAL A 13 2.17 23.52 26.57
C VAL A 13 2.23 23.11 25.10
N LEU A 14 2.47 24.06 24.18
CA LEU A 14 2.61 23.75 22.76
C LEU A 14 3.84 22.89 22.46
N GLY A 15 4.99 23.17 23.08
CA GLY A 15 6.19 22.35 22.95
C GLY A 15 5.98 20.92 23.46
N GLY A 16 5.26 20.76 24.59
CA GLY A 16 4.91 19.46 25.15
C GLY A 16 3.96 18.63 24.27
N LEU A 17 2.99 19.28 23.62
CA LEU A 17 2.06 18.60 22.71
C LEU A 17 2.73 18.11 21.44
N ILE A 18 3.65 18.90 20.86
CA ILE A 18 4.39 18.53 19.65
C ILE A 18 5.41 17.42 19.95
N GLY A 19 6.18 17.54 21.03
CA GLY A 19 7.14 16.51 21.44
C GLY A 19 6.48 15.21 21.91
N GLY A 20 5.37 15.31 22.65
CA GLY A 20 4.59 14.16 23.12
C GLY A 20 3.91 13.40 21.99
N GLY A 21 3.41 14.10 20.97
CA GLY A 21 2.80 13.50 19.78
C GLY A 21 3.78 12.66 18.98
N ALA A 22 5.00 13.17 18.74
CA ALA A 22 6.05 12.45 18.02
C ALA A 22 6.54 11.19 18.78
N TRP A 23 6.62 11.24 20.11
CA TRP A 23 6.99 10.08 20.94
C TRP A 23 5.89 9.02 21.01
N TYR A 24 4.62 9.42 21.05
CA TYR A 24 3.50 8.47 21.07
C TYR A 24 3.39 7.70 19.74
N PHE A 25 3.63 8.37 18.60
CA PHE A 25 3.49 7.74 17.28
C PHE A 25 4.62 6.74 16.95
N THR A 26 5.82 6.94 17.50
CA THR A 26 6.97 6.03 17.30
C THR A 26 6.87 4.73 18.10
N LYS A 27 6.10 4.68 19.19
CA LYS A 27 5.90 3.45 19.99
C LYS A 27 4.90 2.44 19.41
N ASN A 28 4.08 2.83 18.44
CA ASN A 28 3.00 1.99 17.93
C ASN A 28 3.38 1.10 16.72
N GLN A 29 4.65 1.07 16.31
CA GLN A 29 5.13 0.28 15.16
C GLN A 29 5.92 -0.99 15.51
N GLU A 30 6.12 -1.32 16.79
CA GLU A 30 7.03 -2.40 17.20
C GLU A 30 6.34 -3.74 17.50
N SER A 31 5.24 -4.08 16.81
CA SER A 31 4.50 -5.33 17.12
C SER A 31 3.88 -6.03 15.92
N ARG A 32 4.59 -6.21 14.80
CA ARG A 32 4.12 -7.10 13.69
C ARG A 32 5.20 -7.90 12.95
N ILE A 33 6.33 -8.25 13.57
CA ILE A 33 7.20 -9.30 13.03
C ILE A 33 7.60 -10.28 14.13
N LYS A 34 6.76 -11.29 14.34
CA LYS A 34 7.19 -12.59 14.86
C LYS A 34 6.24 -13.66 14.31
N ASN A 35 6.64 -14.28 13.20
CA ASN A 35 6.12 -15.57 12.75
C ASN A 35 7.25 -16.28 11.99
N GLU A 36 8.20 -16.79 12.77
CA GLU A 36 9.05 -17.89 12.33
C GLU A 36 8.26 -19.17 12.60
N GLY A 37 7.60 -19.67 11.56
CA GLY A 37 6.97 -20.97 11.51
C GLY A 37 7.52 -21.70 10.28
N LEU A 38 8.76 -22.17 10.40
CA LEU A 38 9.34 -23.14 9.49
C LEU A 38 8.77 -24.51 9.87
N GLU A 39 7.82 -25.01 9.10
CA GLU A 39 7.59 -26.44 8.86
C GLU A 39 6.55 -26.62 7.75
N GLN A 40 6.54 -27.82 7.15
CA GLN A 40 5.71 -28.36 6.03
C GLN A 40 6.51 -28.52 4.73
N VAL A 41 7.39 -29.52 4.65
CA VAL A 41 7.12 -30.94 4.28
C VAL A 41 7.04 -31.13 2.76
N ASN A 42 8.12 -31.70 2.23
CA ASN A 42 8.21 -32.31 0.91
C ASN A 42 7.23 -33.51 0.83
N GLN A 43 6.16 -33.39 0.05
CA GLN A 43 5.51 -34.53 -0.57
C GLN A 43 5.14 -34.18 -2.01
N VAL A 44 5.77 -34.88 -2.95
CA VAL A 44 5.40 -34.96 -4.37
C VAL A 44 4.31 -36.01 -4.53
N PRO A 45 3.15 -35.65 -5.08
CA PRO A 45 2.27 -36.61 -5.74
C PRO A 45 2.52 -36.57 -7.25
N ASP A 46 3.01 -37.70 -7.76
CA ASP A 46 2.91 -38.07 -9.17
C ASP A 46 1.44 -38.21 -9.56
N LEU A 47 0.94 -37.36 -10.46
CA LEU A 47 -0.36 -37.57 -11.11
C LEU A 47 -0.33 -37.16 -12.58
N LYS A 48 -0.08 -38.18 -13.41
CA LYS A 48 -0.74 -38.54 -14.68
C LYS A 48 -1.42 -37.43 -15.48
N THR A 49 -0.86 -37.22 -16.65
CA THR A 49 -1.47 -36.71 -17.89
C THR A 49 -2.83 -37.35 -18.16
N ASN A 50 -3.87 -36.53 -18.27
CA ASN A 50 -5.08 -36.86 -19.01
C ASN A 50 -5.37 -35.73 -20.00
N ASP A 51 -5.14 -36.06 -21.27
CA ASP A 51 -5.54 -35.31 -22.44
C ASP A 51 -7.08 -35.33 -22.52
N THR A 52 -7.72 -34.17 -22.49
CA THR A 52 -9.15 -34.04 -22.85
C THR A 52 -9.31 -32.71 -23.57
N THR A 53 -9.29 -32.83 -24.89
CA THR A 53 -9.76 -31.82 -25.83
C THR A 53 -11.28 -31.65 -25.70
N GLY A 54 -11.71 -30.40 -25.47
CA GLY A 54 -13.02 -29.91 -25.92
C GLY A 54 -14.07 -29.64 -24.83
N GLU A 55 -14.05 -28.44 -24.24
CA GLU A 55 -15.26 -27.64 -24.06
C GLU A 55 -14.85 -26.18 -23.78
N VAL A 56 -15.04 -25.31 -24.77
CA VAL A 56 -14.97 -23.85 -24.60
C VAL A 56 -16.20 -23.41 -23.80
N ALA A 57 -16.15 -23.62 -22.49
CA ALA A 57 -16.99 -22.86 -21.58
C ALA A 57 -16.52 -21.40 -21.69
N ALA A 58 -17.41 -20.53 -22.18
CA ALA A 58 -17.28 -19.10 -21.99
C ALA A 58 -17.32 -18.85 -20.48
N GLU A 59 -16.15 -18.95 -19.86
CA GLU A 59 -15.93 -18.70 -18.45
C GLU A 59 -16.30 -17.23 -18.23
N LEU A 60 -17.37 -17.02 -17.47
CA LEU A 60 -17.80 -15.71 -17.04
C LEU A 60 -16.59 -15.06 -16.32
N VAL A 61 -15.89 -14.18 -17.03
CA VAL A 61 -14.77 -13.38 -16.52
C VAL A 61 -15.28 -12.36 -15.51
N SER A 62 -15.80 -12.85 -14.39
CA SER A 62 -15.94 -12.05 -13.18
C SER A 62 -14.58 -12.05 -12.51
N GLY A 63 -13.70 -11.14 -12.94
CA GLY A 63 -12.41 -10.98 -12.28
C GLY A 63 -12.59 -10.53 -10.83
N ARG A 64 -11.56 -10.77 -10.03
CA ARG A 64 -11.58 -10.44 -8.60
C ARG A 64 -11.06 -9.02 -8.39
N THR A 65 -11.45 -8.40 -7.28
CA THR A 65 -10.83 -7.15 -6.83
C THR A 65 -9.52 -7.46 -6.11
N ILE A 66 -8.43 -6.80 -6.53
CA ILE A 66 -7.10 -6.88 -5.93
C ILE A 66 -6.78 -5.50 -5.36
N GLU A 67 -6.52 -5.44 -4.06
CA GLU A 67 -6.03 -4.24 -3.40
C GLU A 67 -4.51 -4.23 -3.34
N VAL A 68 -3.91 -3.08 -3.66
CA VAL A 68 -2.46 -2.91 -3.60
C VAL A 68 -2.10 -1.49 -3.21
N THR A 69 -1.13 -1.36 -2.30
CA THR A 69 -0.51 -0.07 -1.98
C THR A 69 0.83 0.03 -2.68
N ILE A 70 1.10 1.16 -3.35
CA ILE A 70 2.41 1.49 -3.94
C ILE A 70 2.95 2.74 -3.26
N GLU A 71 4.16 2.65 -2.73
CA GLU A 71 4.93 3.79 -2.27
C GLU A 71 5.82 4.34 -3.39
N GLY A 72 5.66 5.62 -3.71
CA GLY A 72 6.55 6.39 -4.58
C GLY A 72 7.59 7.14 -3.76
N ASN A 73 8.86 6.98 -4.12
CA ASN A 73 9.97 7.79 -3.63
C ASN A 73 10.78 8.29 -4.83
N SER A 74 11.80 9.11 -4.58
CA SER A 74 12.77 9.56 -5.58
C SER A 74 13.27 8.38 -6.42
N PHE A 75 12.82 8.36 -7.68
CA PHE A 75 13.20 7.40 -8.71
C PHE A 75 12.84 5.92 -8.42
N LYS A 76 11.88 5.64 -7.53
CA LYS A 76 11.49 4.27 -7.20
C LYS A 76 10.02 4.14 -6.80
N PHE A 77 9.42 3.03 -7.20
CA PHE A 77 8.15 2.52 -6.66
C PHE A 77 8.35 1.23 -5.87
N THR A 78 7.60 1.05 -4.79
CA THR A 78 7.58 -0.20 -4.01
C THR A 78 6.13 -0.61 -3.71
N PRO A 79 5.67 -1.78 -4.19
CA PRO A 79 6.37 -2.70 -5.10
C PRO A 79 6.60 -2.07 -6.47
N ASN A 80 7.58 -2.60 -7.21
CA ASN A 80 7.84 -2.20 -8.61
C ASN A 80 7.14 -3.12 -9.63
N VAL A 81 6.47 -4.19 -9.18
CA VAL A 81 5.73 -5.13 -10.02
C VAL A 81 4.45 -5.55 -9.30
N ILE A 82 3.32 -5.46 -10.01
CA ILE A 82 2.02 -6.01 -9.60
C ILE A 82 1.63 -7.09 -10.60
N LYS A 83 1.02 -8.18 -10.13
CA LYS A 83 0.52 -9.27 -10.97
C LYS A 83 -0.98 -9.40 -10.81
N ALA A 84 -1.71 -9.31 -11.91
CA ALA A 84 -3.16 -9.49 -11.99
C ALA A 84 -3.49 -10.36 -13.20
N LYS A 85 -4.67 -10.98 -13.19
CA LYS A 85 -5.21 -11.69 -14.36
C LYS A 85 -6.10 -10.74 -15.16
N LYS A 86 -6.22 -10.99 -16.46
CA LYS A 86 -7.20 -10.30 -17.30
C LYS A 86 -8.60 -10.46 -16.70
N GLY A 87 -9.33 -9.35 -16.60
CA GLY A 87 -10.63 -9.20 -15.98
C GLY A 87 -10.57 -8.79 -14.50
N ASP A 88 -9.43 -8.93 -13.81
CA ASP A 88 -9.31 -8.50 -12.42
C ASP A 88 -9.42 -6.98 -12.32
N THR A 89 -10.06 -6.50 -11.26
CA THR A 89 -10.13 -5.08 -10.91
C THR A 89 -9.03 -4.77 -9.91
N VAL A 90 -8.13 -3.85 -10.24
CA VAL A 90 -7.06 -3.42 -9.35
C VAL A 90 -7.49 -2.12 -8.67
N ARG A 91 -7.63 -2.17 -7.34
CA ARG A 91 -7.79 -0.99 -6.47
C ARG A 91 -6.43 -0.63 -5.90
N LEU A 92 -5.83 0.42 -6.45
CA LEU A 92 -4.48 0.85 -6.16
C LEU A 92 -4.50 2.08 -5.27
N ILE A 93 -3.78 2.01 -4.15
CA ILE A 93 -3.53 3.14 -3.25
C ILE A 93 -2.08 3.60 -3.49
N PHE A 94 -1.92 4.76 -4.08
CA PHE A 94 -0.61 5.39 -4.25
C PHE A 94 -0.28 6.23 -3.04
N LYS A 95 0.92 6.05 -2.47
CA LYS A 95 1.46 6.84 -1.36
C LYS A 95 2.72 7.56 -1.80
N SER A 96 2.78 8.88 -1.66
CA SER A 96 4.04 9.61 -1.88
C SER A 96 4.89 9.63 -0.62
N THR A 97 6.19 9.41 -0.77
CA THR A 97 7.18 9.42 0.31
C THR A 97 8.39 10.28 -0.07
N GLY A 98 8.76 11.21 0.81
CA GLY A 98 9.96 12.04 0.70
C GLY A 98 9.91 13.23 -0.27
N ALA A 99 8.92 13.32 -1.17
CA ALA A 99 8.72 14.47 -2.06
C ALA A 99 7.29 14.51 -2.62
N ILE A 100 7.07 15.36 -3.63
CA ILE A 100 5.84 15.37 -4.42
C ILE A 100 5.98 14.38 -5.56
N HIS A 101 5.05 13.43 -5.65
CA HIS A 101 5.03 12.42 -6.70
C HIS A 101 3.61 12.22 -7.24
N ASN A 102 3.52 11.67 -8.43
CA ASN A 102 2.31 11.09 -9.00
C ASN A 102 2.63 9.68 -9.52
N LEU A 103 1.58 8.90 -9.79
CA LEU A 103 1.65 7.63 -10.48
C LEU A 103 0.87 7.73 -11.78
N VAL A 104 1.48 7.27 -12.88
CA VAL A 104 0.85 7.18 -14.20
C VAL A 104 0.98 5.74 -14.69
N ILE A 105 -0.12 5.19 -15.18
CA ILE A 105 -0.18 3.87 -15.80
C ILE A 105 -0.78 4.01 -17.19
N ASP A 106 0.09 4.28 -18.17
CA ASP A 106 -0.28 4.68 -19.54
C ASP A 106 -1.26 3.69 -20.21
N GLU A 107 -1.04 2.39 -20.03
CA GLU A 107 -1.85 1.32 -20.66
C GLU A 107 -3.33 1.37 -20.23
N PHE A 108 -3.62 1.92 -19.04
CA PHE A 108 -4.98 2.04 -18.51
C PHE A 108 -5.49 3.50 -18.50
N GLY A 109 -4.68 4.46 -18.95
CA GLY A 109 -5.04 5.88 -18.93
C GLY A 109 -5.29 6.43 -17.52
N ILE A 110 -4.63 5.85 -16.51
CA ILE A 110 -4.76 6.24 -15.11
C ILE A 110 -3.61 7.16 -14.71
N GLU A 111 -3.94 8.29 -14.10
CA GLU A 111 -2.99 9.21 -13.47
C GLU A 111 -3.56 9.68 -12.13
N THR A 112 -2.73 9.67 -11.08
CA THR A 112 -3.06 10.31 -9.80
C THR A 112 -2.74 11.79 -9.83
N ASN A 113 -3.29 12.56 -8.89
CA ASN A 113 -2.79 13.90 -8.62
C ASN A 113 -1.32 13.85 -8.16
N LYS A 114 -0.68 15.01 -8.25
CA LYS A 114 0.64 15.24 -7.63
C LYS A 114 0.43 15.50 -6.15
N ILE A 115 0.77 14.52 -5.33
CA ILE A 115 0.53 14.53 -3.87
C ILE A 115 1.86 14.58 -3.11
N GLY A 116 1.85 15.23 -1.95
CA GLY A 116 3.01 15.47 -1.11
C GLY A 116 3.40 14.29 -0.21
N ASP A 117 4.48 14.45 0.54
CA ASP A 117 4.99 13.42 1.46
C ASP A 117 3.93 13.01 2.49
N GLY A 118 3.67 11.69 2.57
CA GLY A 118 2.69 11.09 3.46
C GLY A 118 1.24 11.13 2.97
N GLU A 119 0.96 11.79 1.85
CA GLU A 119 -0.36 11.81 1.22
C GLU A 119 -0.58 10.54 0.37
N GLU A 120 -1.85 10.14 0.25
CA GLU A 120 -2.27 8.96 -0.50
C GLU A 120 -3.46 9.27 -1.42
N GLU A 121 -3.54 8.57 -2.55
CA GLU A 121 -4.65 8.64 -3.49
C GLU A 121 -5.02 7.25 -4.02
N GLU A 122 -6.32 6.98 -4.12
CA GLU A 122 -6.85 5.71 -4.63
C GLU A 122 -7.32 5.84 -6.08
N VAL A 123 -6.96 4.87 -6.90
CA VAL A 123 -7.43 4.71 -8.28
C VAL A 123 -7.84 3.26 -8.53
N GLU A 124 -8.81 3.05 -9.42
CA GLU A 124 -9.31 1.72 -9.74
C GLU A 124 -9.37 1.51 -11.26
N PHE A 125 -8.93 0.34 -11.73
CA PHE A 125 -8.97 -0.03 -13.14
C PHE A 125 -9.09 -1.54 -13.34
N VAL A 126 -9.53 -1.97 -14.53
CA VAL A 126 -9.66 -3.39 -14.90
C VAL A 126 -8.51 -3.78 -15.85
N VAL A 127 -7.88 -4.93 -15.59
CA VAL A 127 -6.76 -5.48 -16.38
C VAL A 127 -7.22 -6.31 -17.58
#